data_AF-A0AAW0YMR9-F1
#
_entry.id   AF-A0AAW0YMR9-F1
#
_cell.length_a   1.000
_cell.length_b   1.000
_cell.length_c   1.000
_cell.angle_alpha   90.00
_cell.angle_beta   90.00
_cell.angle_gamma   90.00
#
_symmetry.space_group_name_H-M   'P 1'
#
loop_
_entity.id
_entity.type
_entity.pdbx_description
1 polymer ?
#
loop_
_entity_poly.entity_id
_entity_poly.type
_entity_poly.pdbx_seq_one_letter_code
_entity_poly.pdbx_strand_id
1 'polypeptide(L)'
;MSTTPIPHLYRSLLRELRLASRLSRTKRNPAPIVQLRSLVASSSSAESLAKTFLETRDFLRASRIHGELLKRYNPIHGMSEEERIVATANRVGLNTPIEYKKE
;
A
#
# COMPACT_ATOMS: atom_id res chain seq x y z
N MET A 1 15.65 -25.62 5.72
CA MET A 1 14.88 -24.44 5.24
C MET A 1 14.96 -24.42 3.73
N SER A 2 13.83 -24.48 3.01
CA SER A 2 13.86 -24.46 1.54
C SER A 2 14.39 -23.11 1.06
N THR A 3 15.55 -23.08 0.42
CA THR A 3 16.07 -21.88 -0.22
C THR A 3 15.17 -21.57 -1.42
N THR A 4 14.28 -20.59 -1.29
CA THR A 4 13.44 -20.18 -2.43
C THR A 4 14.35 -19.62 -3.52
N PRO A 5 14.23 -20.11 -4.76
CA PRO A 5 15.10 -19.63 -5.82
C PRO A 5 14.85 -18.14 -6.08
N ILE A 6 15.92 -17.38 -6.33
CA ILE A 6 15.90 -15.93 -6.61
C ILE A 6 14.83 -15.53 -7.66
N PRO A 7 14.63 -16.23 -8.80
CA PRO A 7 13.57 -15.88 -9.74
C PRO A 7 12.17 -15.99 -9.15
N HIS A 8 11.93 -16.91 -8.22
CA HIS A 8 10.65 -17.02 -7.53
C HIS A 8 10.43 -15.83 -6.58
N LEU A 9 11.47 -15.44 -5.84
CA LEU A 9 11.43 -14.24 -4.99
C LEU A 9 11.17 -12.97 -5.78
N TYR A 10 11.89 -12.77 -6.89
CA TYR A 10 11.70 -11.64 -7.79
C TYR A 10 10.27 -11.56 -8.34
N ARG A 11 9.70 -12.69 -8.81
CA ARG A 11 8.31 -12.75 -9.27
C ARG A 11 7.30 -12.46 -8.16
N SER A 12 7.57 -12.96 -6.94
CA SER A 12 6.71 -12.72 -5.79
C SER A 12 6.70 -11.23 -5.39
N LEU A 13 7.84 -10.56 -5.40
CA LEU A 13 7.98 -9.12 -5.17
C LEU A 13 7.20 -8.34 -6.24
N LEU A 14 7.43 -8.63 -7.53
CA LEU A 14 6.71 -7.97 -8.62
C LEU A 14 5.19 -8.15 -8.51
N ARG A 15 4.72 -9.29 -7.99
CA ARG A 15 3.30 -9.52 -7.73
C ARG A 15 2.80 -8.64 -6.58
N GLU A 16 3.51 -8.57 -5.46
CA GLU A 16 3.12 -7.70 -4.34
C GLU A 16 3.14 -6.22 -4.72
N LEU A 17 4.12 -5.75 -5.51
CA LEU A 17 4.14 -4.38 -6.03
C LEU A 17 2.89 -4.06 -6.85
N ARG A 18 2.42 -5.00 -7.67
CA ARG A 18 1.17 -4.85 -8.44
C ARG A 18 -0.07 -4.85 -7.56
N LEU A 19 -0.09 -5.65 -6.49
CA LEU A 19 -1.22 -5.74 -5.55
C LEU A 19 -1.29 -4.51 -4.64
N ALA A 20 -0.16 -3.93 -4.27
CA ALA A 20 -0.10 -2.72 -3.45
C ALA A 20 -0.49 -1.45 -4.22
N SER A 21 -0.45 -1.48 -5.55
CA SER A 21 -0.80 -0.32 -6.37
C SER A 21 -2.31 -0.04 -6.36
N ARG A 22 -2.68 1.20 -6.03
CA ARG A 22 -4.07 1.70 -6.12
C ARG A 22 -4.50 2.06 -7.54
N LEU A 23 -3.54 2.16 -8.47
CA LEU A 23 -3.79 2.57 -9.85
C LEU A 23 -4.16 1.37 -10.73
N SER A 24 -5.02 1.63 -11.73
CA SER A 24 -5.34 0.66 -12.77
C SER A 24 -4.09 0.28 -13.57
N ARG A 25 -4.07 -0.92 -14.16
CA ARG A 25 -2.90 -1.46 -14.88
C ARG A 25 -2.31 -0.48 -15.90
N THR A 26 -3.14 0.28 -16.61
CA THR A 26 -2.72 1.23 -17.66
C THR A 26 -2.10 2.51 -17.12
N LYS A 27 -2.47 2.93 -15.90
CA LYS A 27 -1.99 4.18 -15.28
C LYS A 27 -0.78 3.98 -14.35
N ARG A 28 -0.28 2.74 -14.22
CA ARG A 28 0.84 2.44 -13.32
C ARG A 28 2.14 2.97 -13.90
N ASN A 29 2.93 3.64 -13.05
CA ASN A 29 4.29 4.04 -13.40
C ASN A 29 5.16 2.78 -13.64
N PRO A 30 5.79 2.63 -14.82
CA PRO A 30 6.69 1.50 -15.09
C PRO A 30 8.06 1.62 -14.41
N ALA A 31 8.45 2.82 -13.95
CA ALA A 31 9.78 3.09 -13.39
C ALA A 31 10.22 2.13 -12.27
N PRO A 32 9.39 1.74 -11.28
CA PRO A 32 9.82 0.83 -10.22
C PRO A 32 10.23 -0.55 -10.76
N ILE A 33 9.55 -1.04 -11.81
CA ILE A 33 9.88 -2.33 -12.40
C ILE A 33 11.20 -2.24 -13.18
N VAL A 34 11.44 -1.13 -13.87
CA VAL A 34 12.69 -0.88 -14.60
C VAL A 34 13.85 -0.78 -13.62
N GLN A 35 13.69 -0.03 -12.52
CA GLN A 35 14.70 0.10 -11.46
C GLN A 35 15.00 -1.24 -10.78
N LEU A 36 13.97 -2.05 -10.50
CA LEU A 36 14.20 -3.40 -9.95
C LEU A 36 14.99 -4.29 -10.92
N ARG A 37 14.76 -4.16 -12.23
CA ARG A 37 15.54 -4.89 -13.23
C ARG A 37 16.99 -4.42 -13.27
N SER A 38 17.24 -3.11 -13.22
CA SER A 38 18.61 -2.59 -13.19
C SER A 38 19.34 -3.02 -11.93
N LEU A 39 18.68 -3.01 -10.76
CA LEU A 39 19.25 -3.49 -9.50
C LEU A 39 19.64 -4.98 -9.53
N VAL A 40 18.79 -5.82 -10.15
CA VAL A 40 19.11 -7.25 -10.36
C VAL A 40 20.31 -7.38 -11.28
N ALA A 41 20.37 -6.61 -12.37
CA ALA A 41 21.45 -6.68 -13.35
C ALA A 41 22.78 -6.15 -12.81
N SER A 42 22.76 -5.15 -11.92
CA SER A 42 23.96 -4.53 -11.34
C SER A 42 24.49 -5.23 -10.10
N SER A 43 23.76 -6.18 -9.53
CA SER A 43 24.14 -6.79 -8.26
C SER A 43 25.07 -7.98 -8.44
N SER A 44 26.16 -7.99 -7.66
CA SER A 44 27.17 -9.04 -7.67
C SER A 44 26.93 -10.13 -6.61
N SER A 45 26.10 -9.87 -5.59
CA SER A 45 25.87 -10.80 -4.48
C SER A 45 24.43 -11.35 -4.50
N ALA A 46 24.33 -12.66 -4.73
CA ALA A 46 23.05 -13.37 -4.82
C ALA A 46 22.34 -13.48 -3.45
N GLU A 47 23.10 -13.62 -2.37
CA GLU A 47 22.56 -13.79 -1.02
C GLU A 47 21.95 -12.50 -0.47
N SER A 48 22.64 -11.36 -0.66
CA SER A 48 22.11 -10.06 -0.24
C SER A 48 20.87 -9.67 -1.06
N LEU A 49 20.84 -10.00 -2.36
CA LEU A 49 19.64 -9.84 -3.18
C LEU A 49 18.47 -10.68 -2.69
N ALA A 50 18.71 -11.95 -2.35
CA ALA A 50 17.65 -12.82 -1.86
C ALA A 50 17.05 -12.27 -0.56
N LYS A 51 17.90 -11.81 0.37
CA LYS A 51 17.48 -11.20 1.63
C LYS A 51 16.68 -9.91 1.41
N THR A 52 17.19 -8.99 0.60
CA THR A 52 16.50 -7.72 0.30
C THR A 52 15.16 -7.95 -0.41
N PHE A 53 15.07 -8.93 -1.32
CA PHE A 53 13.80 -9.27 -1.97
C PHE A 53 12.78 -9.88 -1.01
N LEU A 54 13.20 -10.71 -0.07
CA LEU A 54 12.32 -11.23 0.98
C LEU A 54 11.78 -10.10 1.86
N GLU A 55 12.67 -9.28 2.41
CA GLU A 55 12.30 -8.18 3.32
C GLU A 55 11.38 -7.16 2.64
N THR A 56 11.72 -6.72 1.43
CA THR A 56 10.89 -5.78 0.67
C THR A 56 9.53 -6.36 0.32
N ARG A 57 9.48 -7.63 -0.09
CA ARG A 57 8.22 -8.33 -0.39
C ARG A 57 7.33 -8.41 0.84
N ASP A 58 7.88 -8.77 1.99
CA ASP A 58 7.12 -8.91 3.23
C ASP A 58 6.64 -7.54 3.75
N PHE A 59 7.48 -6.49 3.63
CA PHE A 59 7.09 -5.12 3.95
C PHE A 59 5.93 -4.62 3.09
N LEU A 60 5.99 -4.82 1.77
CA LEU A 60 4.92 -4.42 0.85
C LEU A 60 3.62 -5.16 1.16
N ARG A 61 3.71 -6.46 1.44
CA ARG A 61 2.56 -7.29 1.83
C ARG A 61 1.93 -6.78 3.13
N ALA A 62 2.75 -6.52 4.15
CA ALA A 62 2.29 -6.01 5.44
C ALA A 62 1.62 -4.63 5.29
N SER A 63 2.20 -3.74 4.49
CA SER A 63 1.65 -2.40 4.21
C SER A 63 0.28 -2.47 3.52
N ARG A 64 0.10 -3.39 2.56
CA ARG A 64 -1.19 -3.63 1.92
C ARG A 64 -2.23 -4.14 2.92
N ILE A 65 -1.88 -5.16 3.71
CA ILE A 65 -2.78 -5.74 4.73
C ILE A 65 -3.16 -4.69 5.77
N HIS A 66 -2.20 -3.90 6.25
CA HIS A 66 -2.44 -2.81 7.17
C HIS A 66 -3.44 -1.78 6.60
N GLY A 67 -3.26 -1.39 5.33
CA GLY A 67 -4.20 -0.50 4.66
C GLY A 67 -5.61 -1.10 4.53
N GLU A 68 -5.73 -2.41 4.31
CA GLU A 68 -7.02 -3.11 4.28
C GLU A 68 -7.68 -3.17 5.67
N LEU A 69 -6.91 -3.43 6.72
CA LEU A 69 -7.39 -3.47 8.10
C LEU A 69 -7.87 -2.09 8.57
N LEU A 70 -7.12 -1.03 8.27
CA LEU A 70 -7.53 0.34 8.58
C LEU A 70 -8.89 0.68 7.97
N LYS A 71 -9.10 0.34 6.68
CA LYS A 71 -10.39 0.61 6.02
C LYS A 71 -11.56 -0.13 6.66
N ARG A 72 -11.32 -1.33 7.20
CA ARG A 72 -12.38 -2.17 7.80
C ARG A 72 -12.73 -1.75 9.22
N TYR A 73 -11.71 -1.49 10.04
CA TYR A 73 -11.89 -1.29 11.48
C TYR A 73 -11.81 0.18 11.89
N ASN A 74 -11.28 1.05 11.05
CA ASN A 74 -11.18 2.49 11.29
C ASN A 74 -11.63 3.30 10.06
N PRO A 75 -12.93 3.33 9.74
CA PRO A 75 -13.44 4.01 8.55
C PRO A 75 -13.28 5.55 8.61
N ILE A 76 -13.08 6.12 9.80
CA ILE A 76 -12.80 7.55 9.99
C ILE A 76 -11.33 7.92 9.74
N HIS A 77 -10.48 6.93 9.45
CA HIS A 77 -9.07 7.14 9.17
C HIS A 77 -8.86 7.87 7.84
N GLY A 78 -8.32 9.09 7.90
CA GLY A 78 -8.03 9.93 6.73
C GLY A 78 -9.14 10.90 6.34
N MET A 79 -10.24 10.95 7.11
CA MET A 79 -11.25 12.00 6.99
C MET A 79 -10.74 13.33 7.53
N SER A 80 -11.22 14.44 6.95
CA SER A 80 -11.04 15.77 7.53
C SER A 80 -11.73 15.86 8.90
N GLU A 81 -11.41 16.90 9.66
CA GLU A 81 -12.05 17.11 10.96
C GLU A 81 -13.56 17.33 10.83
N GLU A 82 -13.98 18.12 9.83
CA GLU A 82 -15.38 18.35 9.48
C GLU A 82 -16.11 17.05 9.15
N GLU A 83 -15.55 16.23 8.26
CA GLU A 83 -16.11 14.93 7.88
C GLU A 83 -16.22 13.99 9.09
N ARG A 84 -15.25 14.04 10.01
CA ARG A 84 -15.26 13.24 11.23
C ARG A 84 -16.37 13.67 12.18
N ILE A 85 -16.61 14.98 12.33
CA ILE A 85 -17.71 15.52 13.14
C ILE A 85 -19.04 15.05 12.56
N VAL A 86 -19.24 15.16 11.25
CA VAL A 86 -20.44 14.67 10.55
C VAL A 86 -20.63 13.17 10.75
N ALA A 87 -19.60 12.37 10.49
CA ALA A 87 -19.65 10.92 10.66
C ALA A 87 -19.97 10.51 12.11
N THR A 88 -19.52 11.30 13.09
CA THR A 88 -19.78 11.06 14.51
C THR A 88 -21.21 11.45 14.90
N ALA A 89 -21.72 12.58 14.40
CA ALA A 89 -23.12 12.98 14.60
C ALA A 89 -24.08 11.91 14.06
N ASN A 90 -23.78 11.37 12.86
CA ASN A 90 -24.60 10.31 12.25
C ASN A 90 -24.64 9.01 13.08
N ARG A 91 -23.61 8.71 13.89
CA ARG A 91 -23.61 7.52 14.78
C ARG A 91 -24.67 7.58 15.86
N VAL A 92 -25.08 8.78 16.26
CA VAL A 92 -26.12 9.03 17.28
C VAL A 92 -27.45 9.47 16.67
N GLY A 93 -27.58 9.40 15.34
CA GLY A 93 -28.80 9.85 14.64
C GLY A 93 -28.99 11.36 14.59
N LEU A 94 -27.91 12.15 14.78
CA LEU A 94 -27.93 13.61 14.69
C LEU A 94 -27.26 14.08 13.39
N ASN A 95 -27.68 15.25 12.90
CA ASN A 95 -26.99 15.97 11.82
C ASN A 95 -26.15 17.12 12.39
N THR A 96 -25.11 17.52 11.66
CA THR A 96 -24.33 18.72 12.00
C THR A 96 -25.11 20.00 11.71
N PRO A 97 -24.88 21.08 12.48
CA PRO A 97 -25.51 22.37 12.23
C PRO A 97 -25.08 22.96 10.87
N ILE A 98 -25.96 23.74 10.27
CA ILE A 98 -25.67 24.46 9.03
C ILE A 98 -24.72 25.61 9.36
N GLU A 99 -23.62 25.71 8.61
CA GLU A 99 -22.68 26.82 8.77
C GLU A 99 -23.34 28.16 8.41
N TYR A 100 -23.05 29.19 9.19
CA TYR A 100 -23.55 30.54 8.94
C TYR A 100 -22.95 31.09 7.64
N LYS A 101 -23.81 31.44 6.68
CA LYS A 101 -23.43 32.17 5.47
C LYS A 101 -23.86 33.62 5.63
N LYS A 102 -22.90 34.56 5.54
CA LYS A 102 -23.19 35.98 5.47
C LYS A 102 -23.64 36.31 4.05
N GLU A 103 -24.84 36.85 3.89
CA GLU A 103 -25.36 37.37 2.62
C GLU A 103 -24.51 38.54 2.08
#